data_AF-A0A518U7I0-F1
#
_entry.id   AF-A0A518U7I0-F1
#
_cell.length_a   1.000
_cell.length_b   1.000
_cell.length_c   1.000
_cell.angle_alpha   90.00
_cell.angle_beta   90.00
_cell.angle_gamma   90.00
#
_symmetry.space_group_name_H-M   'P 1'
#
loop_
_entity.id
_entity.type
_entity.pdbx_description
1 polymer ?
#
loop_
_entity_poly.entity_id
_entity_poly.type
_entity_poly.pdbx_seq_one_letter_code
_entity_poly.pdbx_strand_id
1 'polypeptide(L)'
;MNTITDYLNQSELAFAAYSYFSLNLDETQYLLALRDSGRGLSTAQAAHFADTYTVIQQHNDLDNGLSVTVFKDAEGQRYLAIRGSDDGYDLATDLVSIALLGSTKYQSQYASLKAKVDEWIDDGTLPSSFTVTGHSLGGFLAAGIAADYSSKVSHAYLYNAPGLGGIAATLLVPFDALRDALGIGATTLNPGKVSNIKAETGASPIAGLGKQVAPEISIAIEDQTASDVDSPPAARNHSQQVLTDALALYAVYAKLAPGLDTETFSALLKSFTHSNHLSLETGLEQLSNLLLNRTEAIPSDRNDFYTHLYSLQDSVAYSNLIGDAGNDIFWRITA
;
A
#
# COMPACT_ATOMS: atom_id res chain seq x y z
N MET A 1 -6.67 -16.12 -7.56
CA MET A 1 -6.05 -14.84 -7.16
C MET A 1 -5.07 -15.08 -6.04
N ASN A 2 -3.84 -14.60 -6.21
CA ASN A 2 -2.76 -14.72 -5.24
C ASN A 2 -2.86 -13.56 -4.25
N THR A 3 -3.06 -13.86 -2.97
CA THR A 3 -3.29 -12.86 -1.91
C THR A 3 -2.17 -11.83 -1.80
N ILE A 4 -0.92 -12.18 -2.15
CA ILE A 4 0.23 -11.26 -2.14
C ILE A 4 0.17 -10.27 -3.30
N THR A 5 -0.30 -10.70 -4.48
CA THR A 5 -0.49 -9.79 -5.61
C THR A 5 -1.57 -8.76 -5.28
N ASP A 6 -2.65 -9.15 -4.59
CA ASP A 6 -3.64 -8.19 -4.11
C ASP A 6 -3.02 -7.20 -3.11
N TYR A 7 -2.14 -7.66 -2.22
CA TYR A 7 -1.43 -6.77 -1.29
C TYR A 7 -0.51 -5.78 -2.02
N LEU A 8 0.16 -6.18 -3.11
CA LEU A 8 0.94 -5.27 -3.93
C LEU A 8 0.05 -4.26 -4.65
N ASN A 9 -0.97 -4.73 -5.38
CA ASN A 9 -1.83 -3.85 -6.15
C ASN A 9 -2.48 -2.77 -5.27
N GLN A 10 -2.93 -3.16 -4.08
CA GLN A 10 -3.54 -2.24 -3.12
C GLN A 10 -2.52 -1.34 -2.40
N SER A 11 -1.25 -1.75 -2.31
CA SER A 11 -0.17 -0.91 -1.76
C SER A 11 0.24 0.17 -2.75
N GLU A 12 0.28 -0.13 -4.06
CA GLU A 12 0.53 0.84 -5.12
C GLU A 12 -0.58 1.90 -5.18
N LEU A 13 -1.85 1.50 -5.06
CA LEU A 13 -2.99 2.41 -4.97
C LEU A 13 -2.89 3.32 -3.73
N ALA A 14 -2.55 2.76 -2.56
CA ALA A 14 -2.33 3.54 -1.33
C ALA A 14 -1.14 4.50 -1.46
N PHE A 15 -0.10 4.14 -2.21
CA PHE A 15 1.05 5.00 -2.45
C PHE A 15 0.72 6.12 -3.43
N ALA A 16 0.07 5.80 -4.55
CA ALA A 16 -0.36 6.76 -5.57
C ALA A 16 -1.37 7.79 -5.02
N ALA A 17 -2.10 7.46 -3.95
CA ALA A 17 -2.99 8.41 -3.27
C ALA A 17 -2.25 9.62 -2.64
N TYR A 18 -0.92 9.58 -2.52
CA TYR A 18 -0.12 10.74 -2.10
C TYR A 18 0.05 11.80 -3.19
N SER A 19 -0.14 11.44 -4.46
CA SER A 19 -0.04 12.35 -5.59
C SER A 19 -1.27 13.25 -5.73
N TYR A 20 -1.08 14.43 -6.31
CA TYR A 20 -2.16 15.34 -6.68
C TYR A 20 -2.53 15.14 -8.15
N PHE A 21 -3.77 14.78 -8.43
CA PHE A 21 -4.29 14.55 -9.77
C PHE A 21 -5.28 15.65 -10.15
N SER A 22 -4.97 16.41 -11.19
CA SER A 22 -6.01 17.25 -11.83
C SER A 22 -6.93 16.37 -12.67
N LEU A 23 -8.17 16.81 -12.87
CA LEU A 23 -9.07 16.14 -13.82
C LEU A 23 -8.54 16.28 -15.25
N ASN A 24 -8.68 15.22 -16.05
CA ASN A 24 -8.29 15.15 -17.46
C ASN A 24 -6.79 15.37 -17.74
N LEU A 25 -5.92 14.81 -16.88
CA LEU A 25 -4.49 14.73 -17.16
C LEU A 25 -4.24 13.98 -18.48
N ASP A 26 -3.37 14.52 -19.33
CA ASP A 26 -2.77 13.70 -20.38
C ASP A 26 -1.81 12.67 -19.77
N GLU A 27 -1.39 11.69 -20.58
CA GLU A 27 -0.51 10.61 -20.15
C GLU A 27 0.80 11.13 -19.52
N THR A 28 1.40 12.17 -20.10
CA THR A 28 2.64 12.74 -19.59
C THR A 28 2.43 13.39 -18.23
N GLN A 29 1.35 14.17 -18.09
CA GLN A 29 1.01 14.81 -16.83
C GLN A 29 0.63 13.78 -15.75
N TYR A 30 -0.02 12.67 -16.13
CA TYR A 30 -0.35 11.60 -15.21
C TYR A 30 0.90 10.90 -14.68
N LEU A 31 1.84 10.54 -15.57
CA LEU A 31 3.12 9.96 -15.18
C LEU A 31 3.94 10.92 -14.29
N LEU A 32 3.93 12.22 -14.58
CA LEU A 32 4.59 13.22 -13.74
C LEU A 32 3.95 13.32 -12.35
N ALA A 33 2.61 13.27 -12.27
CA ALA A 33 1.89 13.28 -10.99
C ALA A 33 2.21 12.02 -10.16
N LEU A 34 2.21 10.83 -10.78
CA LEU A 34 2.54 9.57 -10.11
C LEU A 34 3.96 9.54 -9.56
N ARG A 35 4.91 10.20 -10.23
CA ARG A 35 6.30 10.29 -9.80
C ARG A 35 6.54 11.32 -8.70
N ASP A 36 5.67 12.33 -8.59
CA ASP A 36 5.71 13.40 -7.58
C ASP A 36 7.12 13.94 -7.31
N SER A 37 7.80 14.40 -8.38
CA SER A 37 9.18 14.92 -8.30
C SER A 37 10.19 13.98 -7.60
N GLY A 38 9.97 12.66 -7.69
CA GLY A 38 10.81 11.62 -7.09
C GLY A 38 10.34 11.11 -5.74
N ARG A 39 9.23 11.63 -5.18
CA ARG A 39 8.64 11.14 -3.92
C ARG A 39 7.61 10.02 -4.09
N GLY A 40 7.12 9.82 -5.32
CA GLY A 40 6.09 8.84 -5.66
C GLY A 40 6.63 7.56 -6.28
N LEU A 41 5.92 7.02 -7.27
CA LEU A 41 6.32 5.82 -8.02
C LEU A 41 7.62 6.07 -8.82
N SER A 42 8.45 5.03 -9.00
CA SER A 42 9.61 5.10 -9.90
C SER A 42 9.15 5.26 -11.35
N THR A 43 10.05 5.55 -12.30
CA THR A 43 9.62 5.75 -13.71
C THR A 43 9.00 4.49 -14.30
N ALA A 44 9.65 3.34 -14.11
CA ALA A 44 9.12 2.04 -14.55
C ALA A 44 7.80 1.70 -13.86
N GLN A 45 7.71 1.93 -12.53
CA GLN A 45 6.49 1.65 -11.78
C GLN A 45 5.33 2.58 -12.17
N ALA A 46 5.59 3.87 -12.40
CA ALA A 46 4.58 4.82 -12.83
C ALA A 46 3.99 4.44 -14.20
N ALA A 47 4.84 3.97 -15.13
CA ALA A 47 4.38 3.48 -16.43
C ALA A 47 3.49 2.23 -16.29
N HIS A 48 3.93 1.25 -15.52
CA HIS A 48 3.13 0.05 -15.25
C HIS A 48 1.81 0.37 -14.54
N PHE A 49 1.83 1.28 -13.56
CA PHE A 49 0.64 1.74 -12.86
C PHE A 49 -0.32 2.46 -13.80
N ALA A 50 0.17 3.35 -14.68
CA ALA A 50 -0.66 4.09 -15.62
C ALA A 50 -1.30 3.21 -16.70
N ASP A 51 -0.64 2.11 -17.07
CA ASP A 51 -1.21 1.07 -17.94
C ASP A 51 -2.32 0.27 -17.24
N THR A 52 -2.30 0.21 -15.91
CA THR A 52 -3.23 -0.60 -15.11
C THR A 52 -4.41 0.21 -14.58
N TYR A 53 -4.16 1.43 -14.10
CA TYR A 53 -5.11 2.23 -13.35
C TYR A 53 -5.29 3.62 -13.95
N THR A 54 -6.51 4.13 -13.83
CA THR A 54 -6.88 5.50 -14.19
C THR A 54 -7.54 6.20 -13.01
N VAL A 55 -7.37 7.52 -12.90
CA VAL A 55 -8.06 8.33 -11.88
C VAL A 55 -9.46 8.68 -12.38
N ILE A 56 -10.48 8.32 -11.60
CA ILE A 56 -11.87 8.70 -11.86
C ILE A 56 -12.18 10.04 -11.19
N GLN A 57 -11.76 10.18 -9.94
CA GLN A 57 -12.02 11.38 -9.15
C GLN A 57 -10.99 11.49 -8.02
N GLN A 58 -10.65 12.71 -7.64
CA GLN A 58 -9.87 12.98 -6.44
C GLN A 58 -10.53 14.12 -5.65
N HIS A 59 -10.55 13.98 -4.33
CA HIS A 59 -10.93 15.04 -3.42
C HIS A 59 -9.78 15.35 -2.47
N ASN A 60 -9.38 16.62 -2.43
CA ASN A 60 -8.41 17.16 -1.50
C ASN A 60 -9.07 18.27 -0.69
N ASP A 61 -9.14 18.11 0.63
CA ASP A 61 -9.66 19.10 1.56
C ASP A 61 -8.46 19.75 2.25
N LEU A 62 -8.17 20.99 1.88
CA LEU A 62 -7.02 21.74 2.41
C LEU A 62 -7.24 22.19 3.86
N ASP A 63 -8.48 22.26 4.33
CA ASP A 63 -8.80 22.76 5.67
C ASP A 63 -8.54 21.71 6.75
N ASN A 64 -8.85 20.44 6.45
CA ASN A 64 -8.61 19.34 7.38
C ASN A 64 -7.44 18.43 6.96
N GLY A 65 -6.99 18.46 5.71
CA GLY A 65 -5.87 17.67 5.18
C GLY A 65 -6.27 16.32 4.56
N LEU A 66 -7.57 16.02 4.43
CA LEU A 66 -8.07 14.82 3.76
C LEU A 66 -7.64 14.82 2.29
N SER A 67 -7.13 13.69 1.82
CA SER A 67 -6.94 13.42 0.40
C SER A 67 -7.38 11.99 0.11
N VAL A 68 -8.27 11.85 -0.87
CA VAL A 68 -8.86 10.57 -1.24
C VAL A 68 -9.07 10.52 -2.75
N THR A 69 -8.71 9.39 -3.35
CA THR A 69 -8.73 9.18 -4.80
C THR A 69 -9.52 7.92 -5.12
N VAL A 70 -10.36 7.98 -6.16
CA VAL A 70 -11.00 6.82 -6.76
C VAL A 70 -10.23 6.43 -8.01
N PHE A 71 -9.59 5.27 -7.95
CA PHE A 71 -8.93 4.66 -9.11
C PHE A 71 -9.85 3.64 -9.77
N LYS A 72 -9.60 3.35 -11.03
CA LYS A 72 -10.29 2.30 -11.79
C LYS A 72 -9.29 1.49 -12.62
N ASP A 73 -9.41 0.17 -12.58
CA ASP A 73 -8.62 -0.73 -13.44
C ASP A 73 -9.19 -0.86 -14.87
N ALA A 74 -8.57 -1.72 -15.68
CA ALA A 74 -9.02 -2.02 -17.03
C ALA A 74 -10.36 -2.77 -17.09
N GLU A 75 -10.67 -3.56 -16.05
CA GLU A 75 -11.91 -4.33 -15.89
C GLU A 75 -13.08 -3.46 -15.44
N GLY A 76 -12.80 -2.22 -15.02
CA GLY A 76 -13.78 -1.27 -14.52
C GLY A 76 -14.06 -1.37 -13.02
N GLN A 77 -13.31 -2.19 -12.26
CA GLN A 77 -13.37 -2.18 -10.80
C GLN A 77 -12.85 -0.86 -10.27
N ARG A 78 -13.44 -0.39 -9.16
CA ARG A 78 -13.08 0.89 -8.56
C ARG A 78 -12.60 0.73 -7.13
N TYR A 79 -11.58 1.50 -6.81
CA TYR A 79 -10.82 1.43 -5.58
C TYR A 79 -10.80 2.79 -4.90
N LEU A 80 -11.19 2.84 -3.64
CA LEU A 80 -11.09 4.05 -2.82
C LEU A 80 -9.74 4.04 -2.09
N ALA A 81 -8.82 4.92 -2.49
CA ALA A 81 -7.50 5.02 -1.88
C ALA A 81 -7.40 6.31 -1.04
N ILE A 82 -7.11 6.16 0.25
CA ILE A 82 -7.05 7.27 1.21
C ILE A 82 -5.60 7.54 1.59
N ARG A 83 -5.17 8.79 1.39
CA ARG A 83 -3.82 9.23 1.74
C ARG A 83 -3.65 9.28 3.26
N GLY A 84 -2.45 8.97 3.75
CA GLY A 84 -2.05 9.31 5.11
C GLY A 84 -1.69 10.80 5.26
N SER A 85 -1.04 11.12 6.37
CA SER A 85 -0.53 12.48 6.63
C SER A 85 0.63 12.82 5.68
N ASP A 86 0.65 14.05 5.17
CA ASP A 86 1.70 14.58 4.27
C ASP A 86 3.02 14.88 5.02
N ASP A 87 2.97 15.06 6.34
CA ASP A 87 4.12 15.32 7.21
C ASP A 87 4.76 14.03 7.74
N GLY A 88 5.24 13.17 6.84
CA GLY A 88 5.83 11.87 7.18
C GLY A 88 7.02 11.89 8.17
N TYR A 89 7.61 13.06 8.41
CA TYR A 89 8.60 13.28 9.49
C TYR A 89 7.96 13.41 10.87
N ASP A 90 6.77 13.99 10.98
CA ASP A 90 6.14 14.31 12.26
C ASP A 90 5.48 13.06 12.87
N LEU A 91 4.80 12.22 12.07
CA LEU A 91 4.08 11.05 12.62
C LEU A 91 4.96 9.89 13.12
N ALA A 92 6.21 9.78 12.64
CA ALA A 92 7.13 8.70 13.01
C ALA A 92 7.93 9.01 14.29
N THR A 93 8.20 10.30 14.57
CA THR A 93 8.75 10.74 15.87
C THR A 93 7.66 11.09 16.89
N ASP A 94 6.56 11.72 16.48
CA ASP A 94 5.32 11.93 17.26
C ASP A 94 4.36 10.76 17.08
N LEU A 95 4.93 9.56 17.21
CA LEU A 95 4.27 8.28 17.23
C LEU A 95 2.86 8.44 17.83
N VAL A 96 1.84 8.27 16.98
CA VAL A 96 0.40 8.19 17.28
C VAL A 96 0.00 8.68 18.67
N SER A 97 0.18 9.96 18.94
CA SER A 97 -0.31 10.54 20.20
C SER A 97 -1.83 10.36 20.26
N ILE A 98 -2.34 9.85 21.37
CA ILE A 98 -3.78 9.66 21.62
C ILE A 98 -4.58 10.95 21.42
N ALA A 99 -3.91 12.09 21.62
CA ALA A 99 -4.43 13.42 21.31
C ALA A 99 -4.75 13.62 19.82
N LEU A 100 -3.97 13.02 18.91
CA LEU A 100 -4.23 13.06 17.47
C LEU A 100 -5.53 12.32 17.18
N LEU A 101 -5.65 11.01 17.45
CA LEU A 101 -6.85 10.23 17.05
C LEU A 101 -8.17 10.71 17.69
N GLY A 102 -8.10 11.39 18.85
CA GLY A 102 -9.25 12.06 19.48
C GLY A 102 -9.40 13.54 19.16
N SER A 103 -8.55 14.12 18.30
CA SER A 103 -8.63 15.53 17.94
C SER A 103 -9.80 15.82 17.00
N THR A 104 -10.33 17.03 17.12
CA THR A 104 -11.36 17.56 16.22
C THR A 104 -10.94 17.54 14.75
N LYS A 105 -9.63 17.57 14.45
CA LYS A 105 -9.11 17.51 13.08
C LYS A 105 -9.38 16.18 12.39
N TYR A 106 -9.19 15.04 13.05
CA TYR A 106 -9.48 13.75 12.39
C TYR A 106 -10.96 13.39 12.44
N GLN A 107 -11.69 13.89 13.44
CA GLN A 107 -13.16 13.88 13.39
C GLN A 107 -13.66 14.63 12.15
N SER A 108 -13.10 15.81 11.84
CA SER A 108 -13.48 16.56 10.64
C SER A 108 -13.00 15.90 9.35
N GLN A 109 -11.77 15.35 9.29
CA GLN A 109 -11.32 14.56 8.12
C GLN A 109 -12.22 13.36 7.87
N TYR A 110 -12.58 12.58 8.91
CA TYR A 110 -13.44 11.41 8.76
C TYR A 110 -14.87 11.80 8.36
N ALA A 111 -15.41 12.88 8.93
CA ALA A 111 -16.71 13.41 8.52
C ALA A 111 -16.72 13.87 7.05
N SER A 112 -15.70 14.61 6.61
CA SER A 112 -15.53 15.00 5.19
C SER A 112 -15.39 13.77 4.29
N LEU A 113 -14.65 12.75 4.73
CA LEU A 113 -14.48 11.51 3.98
C LEU A 113 -15.83 10.78 3.82
N LYS A 114 -16.62 10.64 4.88
CA LYS A 114 -17.96 10.03 4.81
C LYS A 114 -18.88 10.78 3.86
N ALA A 115 -18.93 12.11 4.00
CA ALA A 115 -19.73 12.95 3.11
C ALA A 115 -19.32 12.75 1.63
N LYS A 116 -18.02 12.62 1.36
CA LYS A 116 -17.53 12.37 0.00
C LYS A 116 -17.82 10.96 -0.50
N VAL A 117 -17.74 9.95 0.36
CA VAL A 117 -18.11 8.57 0.03
C VAL A 117 -19.60 8.46 -0.28
N ASP A 118 -20.47 9.11 0.51
CA ASP A 118 -21.91 9.17 0.25
C ASP A 118 -22.19 9.85 -1.11
N GLU A 119 -21.59 11.01 -1.37
CA GLU A 119 -21.68 11.72 -2.65
C GLU A 119 -21.26 10.84 -3.83
N TRP A 120 -20.14 10.14 -3.71
CA TRP A 120 -19.63 9.27 -4.78
C TRP A 120 -20.42 8.00 -4.96
N ILE A 121 -21.07 7.48 -3.92
CA ILE A 121 -22.03 6.38 -4.07
C ILE A 121 -23.27 6.88 -4.82
N ASP A 122 -23.77 8.06 -4.47
CA ASP A 122 -24.99 8.64 -5.03
C ASP A 122 -24.84 9.05 -6.51
N ASP A 123 -23.69 9.63 -6.88
CA ASP A 123 -23.40 10.01 -8.27
C ASP A 123 -22.85 8.85 -9.14
N GLY A 124 -22.59 7.70 -8.51
CA GLY A 124 -22.10 6.50 -9.15
C GLY A 124 -20.60 6.49 -9.45
N THR A 125 -19.80 7.43 -8.91
CA THR A 125 -18.33 7.43 -8.90
C THR A 125 -17.77 6.23 -8.14
N LEU A 126 -18.39 5.85 -7.03
CA LEU A 126 -18.19 4.58 -6.36
C LEU A 126 -19.33 3.61 -6.69
N PRO A 127 -19.03 2.37 -7.09
CA PRO A 127 -20.05 1.37 -7.37
C PRO A 127 -20.72 0.89 -6.07
N SER A 128 -21.77 0.08 -6.21
CA SER A 128 -22.46 -0.53 -5.07
C SER A 128 -21.60 -1.48 -4.23
N SER A 129 -20.45 -1.91 -4.75
CA SER A 129 -19.42 -2.58 -3.96
C SER A 129 -18.01 -2.21 -4.45
N PHE A 130 -17.13 -1.83 -3.53
CA PHE A 130 -15.78 -1.36 -3.83
C PHE A 130 -14.78 -1.80 -2.75
N THR A 131 -13.51 -1.81 -3.11
CA THR A 131 -12.38 -2.03 -2.19
C THR A 131 -11.86 -0.70 -1.67
N VAL A 132 -11.43 -0.66 -0.42
CA VAL A 132 -10.77 0.51 0.18
C VAL A 132 -9.34 0.19 0.59
N THR A 133 -8.43 1.12 0.37
CA THR A 133 -7.02 0.98 0.75
C THR A 133 -6.49 2.27 1.36
N GLY A 134 -5.50 2.16 2.26
CA GLY A 134 -4.85 3.33 2.82
C GLY A 134 -3.60 3.01 3.63
N HIS A 135 -2.70 3.99 3.64
CA HIS A 135 -1.45 3.92 4.38
C HIS A 135 -1.49 4.81 5.63
N SER A 136 -0.88 4.37 6.74
CA SER A 136 -0.78 5.15 7.98
C SER A 136 -2.15 5.63 8.46
N LEU A 137 -2.33 6.95 8.63
CA LEU A 137 -3.64 7.54 8.94
C LEU A 137 -4.70 7.20 7.88
N GLY A 138 -4.35 7.13 6.61
CA GLY A 138 -5.28 6.75 5.54
C GLY A 138 -5.78 5.32 5.72
N GLY A 139 -4.92 4.41 6.22
CA GLY A 139 -5.33 3.04 6.58
C GLY A 139 -6.25 3.01 7.80
N PHE A 140 -6.03 3.89 8.78
CA PHE A 140 -6.96 4.05 9.89
C PHE A 140 -8.35 4.53 9.43
N LEU A 141 -8.40 5.52 8.53
CA LEU A 141 -9.64 6.01 7.93
C LEU A 141 -10.32 4.94 7.07
N ALA A 142 -9.54 4.14 6.33
CA ALA A 142 -10.03 2.99 5.55
C ALA A 142 -10.73 1.95 6.43
N ALA A 143 -10.18 1.66 7.62
CA ALA A 143 -10.81 0.78 8.59
C ALA A 143 -12.17 1.34 9.07
N GLY A 144 -12.27 2.67 9.27
CA GLY A 144 -13.53 3.34 9.58
C GLY A 144 -14.56 3.18 8.46
N ILE A 145 -14.17 3.44 7.22
CA ILE A 145 -15.03 3.26 6.04
C ILE A 145 -15.50 1.81 5.91
N ALA A 146 -14.62 0.84 6.14
CA ALA A 146 -15.00 -0.58 6.12
C ALA A 146 -16.04 -0.95 7.20
N ALA A 147 -16.02 -0.28 8.35
CA ALA A 147 -17.02 -0.46 9.40
C ALA A 147 -18.36 0.21 9.05
N ASP A 148 -18.33 1.49 8.67
CA ASP A 148 -19.55 2.27 8.39
C ASP A 148 -20.26 1.81 7.11
N TYR A 149 -19.50 1.40 6.10
CA TYR A 149 -19.99 0.99 4.79
C TYR A 149 -19.85 -0.53 4.57
N SER A 150 -19.95 -1.34 5.62
CA SER A 150 -19.72 -2.80 5.59
C SER A 150 -20.51 -3.60 4.54
N SER A 151 -21.66 -3.07 4.10
CA SER A 151 -22.49 -3.66 3.04
C SER A 151 -22.02 -3.30 1.62
N LYS A 152 -21.18 -2.27 1.48
CA LYS A 152 -20.59 -1.78 0.22
C LYS A 152 -19.13 -2.17 0.10
N VAL A 153 -18.36 -2.07 1.19
CA VAL A 153 -16.94 -2.42 1.20
C VAL A 153 -16.77 -3.93 1.07
N SER A 154 -16.17 -4.35 -0.04
CA SER A 154 -15.82 -5.76 -0.29
C SER A 154 -14.66 -6.20 0.60
N HIS A 155 -13.60 -5.39 0.64
CA HIS A 155 -12.40 -5.61 1.44
C HIS A 155 -11.68 -4.29 1.75
N ALA A 156 -10.89 -4.28 2.83
CA ALA A 156 -10.04 -3.16 3.24
C ALA A 156 -8.57 -3.58 3.39
N TYR A 157 -7.66 -2.84 2.77
CA TYR A 157 -6.22 -3.07 2.84
C TYR A 157 -5.54 -1.93 3.57
N LEU A 158 -4.93 -2.24 4.71
CA LEU A 158 -4.37 -1.25 5.62
C LEU A 158 -2.86 -1.44 5.66
N TYR A 159 -2.11 -0.41 5.30
CA TYR A 159 -0.65 -0.46 5.25
C TYR A 159 -0.06 0.41 6.34
N ASN A 160 0.76 -0.17 7.22
CA ASN A 160 1.35 0.56 8.35
C ASN A 160 0.32 1.42 9.12
N ALA A 161 -0.94 0.97 9.20
CA ALA A 161 -2.00 1.72 9.85
C ALA A 161 -1.88 1.59 11.37
N PRO A 162 -2.05 2.65 12.18
CA PRO A 162 -2.09 2.49 13.62
C PRO A 162 -3.26 1.58 14.03
N GLY A 163 -3.09 0.79 15.09
CA GLY A 163 -4.21 0.06 15.68
C GLY A 163 -5.19 1.01 16.39
N LEU A 164 -6.37 0.50 16.73
CA LEU A 164 -7.40 1.28 17.40
C LEU A 164 -6.97 1.66 18.83
N GLY A 165 -6.97 2.94 19.17
CA GLY A 165 -6.65 3.45 20.51
C GLY A 165 -5.21 3.97 20.72
N GLY A 166 -4.31 3.87 19.72
CA GLY A 166 -2.97 4.46 19.78
C GLY A 166 -2.07 3.96 20.93
N ILE A 167 -1.06 4.75 21.32
CA ILE A 167 -0.03 4.37 22.32
C ILE A 167 -0.58 4.24 23.76
N ALA A 168 -1.75 4.79 24.11
CA ALA A 168 -2.32 4.58 25.46
C ALA A 168 -3.04 3.23 25.60
N ALA A 169 -3.22 2.50 24.51
CA ALA A 169 -4.04 1.30 24.51
C ALA A 169 -3.29 0.04 24.96
N THR A 170 -2.13 0.16 25.60
CA THR A 170 -1.57 -1.00 26.31
C THR A 170 -2.46 -1.43 27.47
N LEU A 171 -3.46 -0.64 27.92
CA LEU A 171 -4.35 -1.14 28.98
C LEU A 171 -5.88 -0.91 28.93
N LEU A 172 -6.53 0.12 28.34
CA LEU A 172 -7.95 0.36 28.74
C LEU A 172 -8.96 0.99 27.73
N VAL A 173 -8.69 1.17 26.44
CA VAL A 173 -9.70 1.80 25.54
C VAL A 173 -10.39 0.76 24.64
N PRO A 174 -11.63 0.34 24.95
CA PRO A 174 -12.39 -0.59 24.11
C PRO A 174 -12.77 0.05 22.77
N PHE A 175 -13.00 -0.79 21.76
CA PHE A 175 -13.47 -0.44 20.41
C PHE A 175 -14.60 0.61 20.43
N ASP A 176 -15.49 0.53 21.41
CA ASP A 176 -16.61 1.44 21.60
C ASP A 176 -16.20 2.91 21.81
N ALA A 177 -15.11 3.18 22.54
CA ALA A 177 -14.70 4.56 22.81
C ALA A 177 -14.07 5.25 21.58
N LEU A 178 -13.43 4.48 20.69
CA LEU A 178 -12.94 4.99 19.42
C LEU A 178 -14.06 5.15 18.40
N ARG A 179 -15.00 4.21 18.37
CA ARG A 179 -16.25 4.33 17.62
C ARG A 179 -16.97 5.62 17.99
N ASP A 180 -17.14 5.86 19.29
CA ASP A 180 -17.82 7.04 19.82
C ASP A 180 -17.00 8.32 19.57
N ALA A 181 -15.66 8.27 19.64
CA ALA A 181 -14.79 9.41 19.33
C ALA A 181 -14.73 9.78 17.85
N LEU A 182 -14.96 8.84 16.93
CA LEU A 182 -14.95 9.07 15.48
C LEU A 182 -16.36 9.18 14.88
N GLY A 183 -17.42 8.95 15.67
CA GLY A 183 -18.79 8.88 15.16
C GLY A 183 -19.01 7.73 14.16
N ILE A 184 -18.25 6.64 14.28
CA ILE A 184 -18.47 5.41 13.52
C ILE A 184 -19.76 4.76 14.05
N GLY A 185 -20.61 4.25 13.17
CA GLY A 185 -21.84 3.56 13.54
C GLY A 185 -21.56 2.31 14.39
N ALA A 186 -22.57 1.79 15.08
CA ALA A 186 -22.49 0.61 15.96
C ALA A 186 -22.02 -0.71 15.29
N THR A 187 -21.63 -0.67 14.01
CA THR A 187 -21.24 -1.83 13.22
C THR A 187 -19.86 -2.33 13.62
N THR A 188 -19.77 -3.60 13.97
CA THR A 188 -18.51 -4.31 14.18
C THR A 188 -17.82 -4.53 12.83
N LEU A 189 -16.57 -4.06 12.71
CA LEU A 189 -15.71 -4.36 11.57
C LEU A 189 -15.53 -5.88 11.47
N ASN A 190 -15.75 -6.46 10.30
CA ASN A 190 -15.51 -7.88 10.05
C ASN A 190 -14.01 -8.10 9.79
N PRO A 191 -13.25 -8.76 10.68
CA PRO A 191 -11.82 -8.97 10.48
C PRO A 191 -11.50 -9.81 9.22
N GLY A 192 -12.44 -10.63 8.74
CA GLY A 192 -12.28 -11.42 7.52
C GLY A 192 -12.36 -10.58 6.23
N LYS A 193 -12.72 -9.30 6.31
CA LYS A 193 -12.74 -8.34 5.19
C LYS A 193 -11.60 -7.31 5.29
N VAL A 194 -10.59 -7.58 6.12
CA VAL A 194 -9.51 -6.64 6.40
C VAL A 194 -8.18 -7.35 6.31
N SER A 195 -7.26 -6.80 5.52
CA SER A 195 -5.85 -7.17 5.52
C SER A 195 -5.07 -6.05 6.21
N ASN A 196 -4.42 -6.36 7.33
CA ASN A 196 -3.62 -5.42 8.12
C ASN A 196 -2.13 -5.67 7.88
N ILE A 197 -1.58 -5.04 6.85
CA ILE A 197 -0.22 -5.24 6.37
C ILE A 197 0.74 -4.29 7.08
N LYS A 198 1.84 -4.83 7.61
CA LYS A 198 2.85 -4.08 8.37
C LYS A 198 4.25 -4.36 7.84
N ALA A 199 5.02 -3.29 7.68
CA ALA A 199 6.45 -3.39 7.47
C ALA A 199 7.16 -3.93 8.72
N GLU A 200 8.03 -4.91 8.51
CA GLU A 200 8.80 -5.59 9.55
C GLU A 200 10.30 -5.49 9.25
N THR A 201 11.05 -4.85 10.13
CA THR A 201 12.53 -4.80 10.10
C THR A 201 13.15 -5.24 11.43
N GLY A 202 12.31 -5.58 12.40
CA GLY A 202 12.60 -5.42 13.83
C GLY A 202 11.67 -4.36 14.42
N ALA A 203 12.22 -3.40 15.19
CA ALA A 203 11.42 -2.37 15.87
C ALA A 203 10.70 -1.44 14.86
N SER A 204 9.43 -1.73 14.56
CA SER A 204 8.55 -0.80 13.85
C SER A 204 8.05 0.26 14.84
N PRO A 205 8.07 1.57 14.47
CA PRO A 205 7.55 2.63 15.33
C PRO A 205 6.11 2.35 15.76
N ILE A 206 5.30 1.70 14.91
CA ILE A 206 3.89 1.45 15.18
C ILE A 206 3.55 0.00 15.59
N ALA A 207 4.55 -0.87 15.75
CA ALA A 207 4.32 -2.23 16.23
C ALA A 207 3.74 -2.18 17.64
N GLY A 208 2.60 -2.84 17.86
CA GLY A 208 1.94 -2.89 19.16
C GLY A 208 1.14 -1.64 19.55
N LEU A 209 0.98 -0.66 18.66
CA LEU A 209 0.12 0.51 18.94
C LEU A 209 -1.35 0.20 18.69
N GLY A 210 -2.18 0.36 19.72
CA GLY A 210 -3.61 0.12 19.62
C GLY A 210 -3.98 -1.37 19.55
N LYS A 211 -5.26 -1.65 19.78
CA LYS A 211 -5.86 -2.95 19.47
C LYS A 211 -5.99 -3.08 17.96
N GLN A 212 -5.33 -4.09 17.38
CA GLN A 212 -5.38 -4.32 15.94
C GLN A 212 -6.82 -4.67 15.49
N VAL A 213 -7.19 -4.17 14.31
CA VAL A 213 -8.51 -4.38 13.69
C VAL A 213 -8.68 -5.75 13.03
N ALA A 214 -7.56 -6.37 12.68
CA ALA A 214 -7.42 -7.70 12.11
C ALA A 214 -6.03 -8.26 12.47
N PRO A 215 -5.81 -9.59 12.36
CA PRO A 215 -4.48 -10.18 12.51
C PRO A 215 -3.45 -9.47 11.62
N GLU A 216 -2.26 -9.27 12.16
CA GLU A 216 -1.17 -8.63 11.43
C GLU A 216 -0.62 -9.56 10.34
N ILE A 217 -0.36 -8.98 9.18
CA ILE A 217 0.38 -9.60 8.08
C ILE A 217 1.71 -8.85 7.98
N SER A 218 2.76 -9.43 8.53
CA SER A 218 4.09 -8.83 8.54
C SER A 218 4.83 -9.10 7.23
N ILE A 219 5.39 -8.05 6.63
CA ILE A 219 6.18 -8.08 5.41
C ILE A 219 7.57 -7.57 5.76
N ALA A 220 8.58 -8.43 5.62
CA ALA A 220 9.94 -7.99 5.83
C ALA A 220 10.34 -6.96 4.77
N ILE A 221 10.94 -5.88 5.24
CA ILE A 221 11.51 -4.83 4.39
C ILE A 221 12.98 -4.63 4.74
N GLU A 222 13.69 -3.86 3.94
CA GLU A 222 15.03 -3.36 4.28
C GLU A 222 14.94 -2.31 5.38
N ASP A 223 15.78 -2.42 6.41
CA ASP A 223 15.82 -1.48 7.52
C ASP A 223 16.38 -0.12 7.09
N GLN A 224 15.49 0.84 6.91
CA GLN A 224 15.79 2.22 6.53
C GLN A 224 16.41 3.04 7.67
N THR A 225 16.72 2.40 8.80
CA THR A 225 17.54 2.96 9.89
C THR A 225 18.97 2.44 9.88
N ALA A 226 19.25 1.41 9.07
CA ALA A 226 20.59 0.84 8.96
C ALA A 226 21.59 1.83 8.35
N SER A 227 22.84 1.74 8.79
CA SER A 227 23.90 2.67 8.41
C SER A 227 24.34 2.55 6.95
N ASP A 228 23.98 1.45 6.28
CA ASP A 228 24.29 1.18 4.88
C ASP A 228 23.18 1.66 3.93
N VAL A 229 22.15 2.36 4.43
CA VAL A 229 21.13 3.01 3.61
C VAL A 229 21.49 4.48 3.43
N ASP A 230 22.05 4.83 2.27
CA ASP A 230 22.60 6.16 2.00
C ASP A 230 21.55 7.28 1.88
N SER A 231 20.31 6.94 1.49
CA SER A 231 19.25 7.92 1.24
C SER A 231 17.86 7.35 1.55
N PRO A 232 17.56 7.07 2.84
CA PRO A 232 16.26 6.53 3.22
C PRO A 232 15.15 7.57 2.99
N PRO A 233 13.92 7.13 2.64
CA PRO A 233 12.78 8.03 2.60
C PRO A 233 12.50 8.62 3.99
N ALA A 234 11.86 9.79 4.02
CA ALA A 234 11.54 10.53 5.24
C ALA A 234 10.90 9.66 6.33
N ALA A 235 9.93 8.84 5.96
CA ALA A 235 9.19 7.95 6.86
C ALA A 235 9.94 6.66 7.23
N ARG A 236 11.14 6.42 6.68
CA ARG A 236 11.98 5.24 6.94
C ARG A 236 11.17 3.94 6.83
N ASN A 237 11.18 3.09 7.86
CA ASN A 237 10.46 1.81 7.91
C ASN A 237 8.93 1.95 7.87
N HIS A 238 8.41 3.14 8.19
CA HIS A 238 7.00 3.47 8.05
C HIS A 238 6.64 3.92 6.62
N SER A 239 7.60 3.99 5.69
CA SER A 239 7.36 4.43 4.33
C SER A 239 6.51 3.43 3.53
N GLN A 240 5.44 3.95 2.93
CA GLN A 240 4.64 3.19 1.96
C GLN A 240 5.47 2.75 0.76
N GLN A 241 6.41 3.58 0.31
CA GLN A 241 7.33 3.26 -0.78
C GLN A 241 8.08 1.96 -0.50
N VAL A 242 8.70 1.88 0.69
CA VAL A 242 9.58 0.75 1.07
C VAL A 242 8.77 -0.54 1.24
N LEU A 243 7.58 -0.45 1.84
CA LEU A 243 6.67 -1.60 1.95
C LEU A 243 6.17 -2.07 0.57
N THR A 244 5.89 -1.14 -0.34
CA THR A 244 5.47 -1.46 -1.71
C THR A 244 6.60 -2.16 -2.48
N ASP A 245 7.83 -1.68 -2.35
CA ASP A 245 9.00 -2.25 -3.01
C ASP A 245 9.28 -3.69 -2.56
N ALA A 246 9.16 -3.96 -1.25
CA ALA A 246 9.23 -5.32 -0.73
C ALA A 246 8.10 -6.19 -1.28
N LEU A 247 6.85 -5.72 -1.21
CA LEU A 247 5.70 -6.46 -1.75
C LEU A 247 5.85 -6.81 -3.23
N ALA A 248 6.54 -5.98 -4.01
CA ALA A 248 6.81 -6.26 -5.42
C ALA A 248 7.64 -7.54 -5.59
N LEU A 249 8.72 -7.69 -4.81
CA LEU A 249 9.52 -8.92 -4.82
C LEU A 249 8.75 -10.12 -4.27
N TYR A 250 8.02 -9.95 -3.17
CA TYR A 250 7.16 -11.00 -2.62
C TYR A 250 6.19 -11.53 -3.67
N ALA A 251 5.54 -10.64 -4.43
CA ALA A 251 4.56 -11.02 -5.46
C ALA A 251 5.20 -11.83 -6.59
N VAL A 252 6.43 -11.50 -7.00
CA VAL A 252 7.18 -12.25 -8.03
C VAL A 252 7.40 -13.70 -7.58
N TYR A 253 7.85 -13.91 -6.34
CA TYR A 253 8.09 -15.26 -5.83
C TYR A 253 6.80 -15.99 -5.50
N ALA A 254 5.78 -15.31 -4.98
CA ALA A 254 4.49 -15.91 -4.67
C ALA A 254 3.79 -16.44 -5.93
N LYS A 255 3.99 -15.84 -7.11
CA LYS A 255 3.49 -16.40 -8.37
C LYS A 255 4.20 -17.70 -8.77
N LEU A 256 5.50 -17.82 -8.52
CA LEU A 256 6.28 -19.04 -8.78
C LEU A 256 6.02 -20.15 -7.76
N ALA A 257 5.76 -19.77 -6.51
CA ALA A 257 5.47 -20.67 -5.41
C ALA A 257 4.22 -20.19 -4.66
N PRO A 258 2.99 -20.48 -5.15
CA PRO A 258 1.74 -20.00 -4.53
C PRO A 258 1.49 -20.45 -3.09
N GLY A 259 2.22 -21.46 -2.61
CA GLY A 259 2.18 -21.92 -1.21
C GLY A 259 3.20 -21.23 -0.30
N LEU A 260 3.98 -20.29 -0.81
CA LEU A 260 4.98 -19.55 -0.03
C LEU A 260 4.29 -18.50 0.83
N ASP A 261 4.30 -18.69 2.14
CA ASP A 261 3.79 -17.70 3.09
C ASP A 261 4.77 -16.55 3.33
N THR A 262 4.26 -15.48 3.96
CA THR A 262 5.02 -14.26 4.20
C THR A 262 6.18 -14.49 5.18
N GLU A 263 6.03 -15.36 6.17
CA GLU A 263 7.08 -15.67 7.15
C GLU A 263 8.28 -16.37 6.51
N THR A 264 8.00 -17.36 5.66
CA THR A 264 9.04 -18.09 4.92
C THR A 264 9.74 -17.16 3.93
N PHE A 265 8.99 -16.29 3.23
CA PHE A 265 9.61 -15.30 2.37
C PHE A 265 10.45 -14.28 3.16
N SER A 266 9.97 -13.81 4.31
CA SER A 266 10.73 -12.90 5.19
C SER A 266 12.07 -13.52 5.61
N ALA A 267 12.11 -14.82 5.89
CA ALA A 267 13.35 -15.53 6.19
C ALA A 267 14.27 -15.64 4.96
N LEU A 268 13.70 -15.89 3.78
CA LEU A 268 14.43 -15.95 2.52
C LEU A 268 15.06 -14.60 2.17
N LEU A 269 14.31 -13.49 2.29
CA LEU A 269 14.80 -12.13 2.04
C LEU A 269 16.05 -11.82 2.87
N LYS A 270 16.01 -12.16 4.17
CA LYS A 270 17.14 -11.99 5.10
C LYS A 270 18.36 -12.88 4.78
N SER A 271 18.20 -13.88 3.91
CA SER A 271 19.27 -14.82 3.52
C SER A 271 19.95 -14.45 2.21
N PHE A 272 19.37 -13.56 1.39
CA PHE A 272 19.92 -13.25 0.07
C PHE A 272 21.29 -12.57 0.14
N THR A 273 21.49 -11.70 1.13
CA THR A 273 22.72 -10.94 1.34
C THR A 273 22.87 -10.52 2.79
N HIS A 274 24.08 -10.15 3.19
CA HIS A 274 24.36 -9.51 4.48
C HIS A 274 24.26 -7.98 4.44
N SER A 275 24.12 -7.39 3.25
CA SER A 275 23.92 -5.95 3.05
C SER A 275 22.43 -5.62 3.07
N ASN A 276 22.00 -4.84 4.05
CA ASN A 276 20.58 -4.58 4.28
C ASN A 276 19.92 -3.85 3.11
N HIS A 277 20.61 -2.88 2.50
CA HIS A 277 20.11 -2.06 1.39
C HIS A 277 20.13 -2.75 0.00
N LEU A 278 20.52 -4.03 -0.07
CA LEU A 278 20.63 -4.78 -1.35
C LEU A 278 19.81 -6.07 -1.35
N SER A 279 18.99 -6.30 -0.33
CA SER A 279 18.26 -7.55 -0.18
C SER A 279 17.21 -7.74 -1.28
N LEU A 280 16.57 -6.65 -1.71
CA LEU A 280 15.58 -6.69 -2.77
C LEU A 280 16.22 -6.95 -4.14
N GLU A 281 17.26 -6.19 -4.47
CA GLU A 281 18.04 -6.33 -5.70
C GLU A 281 18.70 -7.71 -5.78
N THR A 282 19.36 -8.15 -4.71
CA THR A 282 20.02 -9.47 -4.68
C THR A 282 19.00 -10.60 -4.82
N GLY A 283 17.82 -10.49 -4.21
CA GLY A 283 16.74 -11.47 -4.39
C GLY A 283 16.30 -11.54 -5.85
N LEU A 284 16.02 -10.40 -6.46
CA LEU A 284 15.62 -10.31 -7.86
C LEU A 284 16.72 -10.80 -8.81
N GLU A 285 17.99 -10.49 -8.52
CA GLU A 285 19.17 -10.98 -9.24
C GLU A 285 19.26 -12.49 -9.22
N GLN A 286 19.14 -13.12 -8.04
CA GLN A 286 19.24 -14.57 -7.91
C GLN A 286 18.17 -15.27 -8.75
N LEU A 287 16.94 -14.74 -8.75
CA LEU A 287 15.87 -15.29 -9.56
C LEU A 287 16.09 -15.04 -11.07
N SER A 288 16.55 -13.84 -11.43
CA SER A 288 16.88 -13.50 -12.82
C SER A 288 18.05 -14.33 -13.37
N ASN A 289 19.04 -14.64 -12.54
CA ASN A 289 20.14 -15.53 -12.90
C ASN A 289 19.62 -16.95 -13.14
N LEU A 290 18.79 -17.46 -12.22
CA LEU A 290 18.19 -18.80 -12.34
C LEU A 290 17.33 -18.96 -13.60
N LEU A 291 16.53 -17.94 -13.94
CA LEU A 291 15.54 -18.05 -15.02
C LEU A 291 16.06 -17.57 -16.37
N LEU A 292 16.93 -16.55 -16.38
CA LEU A 292 17.35 -15.84 -17.60
C LEU A 292 18.86 -15.94 -17.85
N ASN A 293 19.63 -16.63 -17.00
CA ASN A 293 21.10 -16.64 -17.02
C ASN A 293 21.71 -15.22 -16.98
N ARG A 294 21.02 -14.26 -16.35
CA ARG A 294 21.54 -12.90 -16.14
C ARG A 294 22.57 -12.90 -15.01
N THR A 295 23.78 -12.44 -15.28
CA THR A 295 24.89 -12.38 -14.30
C THR A 295 25.26 -10.96 -13.88
N GLU A 296 24.60 -9.95 -14.43
CA GLU A 296 24.85 -8.56 -14.09
C GLU A 296 24.20 -8.21 -12.74
N ALA A 297 24.85 -7.38 -11.94
CA ALA A 297 24.22 -6.83 -10.74
C ALA A 297 23.09 -5.87 -11.14
N ILE A 298 22.04 -5.80 -10.33
CA ILE A 298 21.01 -4.78 -10.37
C ILE A 298 21.52 -3.63 -9.49
N PRO A 299 21.65 -2.41 -10.03
CA PRO A 299 22.02 -1.26 -9.22
C PRO A 299 21.04 -1.05 -8.06
N SER A 300 21.56 -0.54 -6.94
CA SER A 300 20.76 -0.09 -5.79
C SER A 300 19.99 1.21 -6.13
N ASP A 301 19.17 1.15 -7.16
CA ASP A 301 18.30 2.22 -7.64
C ASP A 301 16.91 1.65 -7.84
N ARG A 302 15.91 2.35 -7.27
CA ARG A 302 14.53 1.89 -7.28
C ARG A 302 13.96 1.75 -8.69
N ASN A 303 14.34 2.62 -9.62
CA ASN A 303 13.87 2.50 -11.00
C ASN A 303 14.51 1.30 -11.70
N ASP A 304 15.80 1.05 -11.47
CA ASP A 304 16.49 -0.13 -11.98
C ASP A 304 15.89 -1.42 -11.41
N PHE A 305 15.55 -1.46 -10.11
CA PHE A 305 14.84 -2.58 -9.49
C PHE A 305 13.53 -2.91 -10.23
N TYR A 306 12.63 -1.93 -10.40
CA TYR A 306 11.36 -2.17 -11.11
C TYR A 306 11.55 -2.49 -12.59
N THR A 307 12.53 -1.88 -13.26
CA THR A 307 12.83 -2.19 -14.68
C THR A 307 13.21 -3.66 -14.85
N HIS A 308 14.06 -4.18 -13.96
CA HIS A 308 14.45 -5.59 -13.97
C HIS A 308 13.31 -6.51 -13.51
N LEU A 309 12.50 -6.07 -12.55
CA LEU A 309 11.36 -6.82 -12.04
C LEU A 309 10.33 -7.07 -13.14
N TYR A 310 9.94 -6.04 -13.88
CA TYR A 310 9.00 -6.16 -14.99
C TYR A 310 9.60 -6.95 -16.16
N SER A 311 10.88 -6.73 -16.49
CA SER A 311 11.59 -7.53 -17.50
C SER A 311 11.60 -9.03 -17.16
N LEU A 312 11.77 -9.38 -15.89
CA LEU A 312 11.65 -10.77 -15.44
C LEU A 312 10.22 -11.28 -15.59
N GLN A 313 9.22 -10.53 -15.15
CA GLN A 313 7.81 -10.91 -15.23
C GLN A 313 7.31 -11.11 -16.66
N ASP A 314 7.79 -10.28 -17.60
CA ASP A 314 7.45 -10.33 -19.03
C ASP A 314 8.22 -11.44 -19.78
N SER A 315 9.19 -12.08 -19.12
CA SER A 315 10.00 -13.10 -19.76
C SER A 315 9.21 -14.40 -19.97
N VAL A 316 9.41 -15.02 -21.15
CA VAL A 316 8.82 -16.33 -21.48
C VAL A 316 9.20 -17.40 -20.45
N ALA A 317 10.42 -17.34 -19.91
CA ALA A 317 10.87 -18.27 -18.88
C ALA A 317 10.03 -18.19 -17.60
N TYR A 318 9.74 -16.96 -17.14
CA TYR A 318 8.90 -16.74 -15.98
C TYR A 318 7.44 -17.11 -16.25
N SER A 319 6.86 -16.67 -17.37
CA SER A 319 5.47 -17.00 -17.75
C SER A 319 5.24 -18.51 -17.86
N ASN A 320 6.21 -19.26 -18.39
CA ASN A 320 6.13 -20.73 -18.50
C ASN A 320 6.07 -21.43 -17.14
N LEU A 321 6.69 -20.88 -16.09
CA LEU A 321 6.75 -21.50 -14.77
C LEU A 321 5.51 -21.23 -13.94
N ILE A 322 4.91 -20.04 -14.08
CA ILE A 322 3.67 -19.69 -13.37
C ILE A 322 2.41 -20.26 -14.06
N GLY A 323 2.56 -20.73 -15.32
CA GLY A 323 1.48 -21.28 -16.14
C GLY A 323 0.38 -20.27 -16.48
N ASP A 324 -0.68 -20.73 -17.16
CA ASP A 324 -1.83 -19.86 -17.50
C ASP A 324 -2.56 -19.30 -16.27
N ALA A 325 -2.40 -19.91 -15.09
CA ALA A 325 -2.97 -19.42 -13.83
C ALA A 325 -2.20 -18.24 -13.21
N GLY A 326 -1.01 -17.91 -13.72
CA GLY A 326 -0.22 -16.73 -13.32
C GLY A 326 -0.25 -15.57 -14.31
N ASN A 327 -0.89 -15.77 -15.47
CA ASN A 327 -0.97 -14.84 -16.60
C ASN A 327 -2.13 -13.82 -16.50
N ASP A 328 -2.68 -13.57 -15.30
CA ASP A 328 -3.69 -12.50 -15.08
C ASP A 328 -3.11 -11.07 -15.21
N ILE A 329 -1.96 -10.91 -15.88
CA ILE A 329 -1.46 -9.60 -16.34
C ILE A 329 -1.48 -9.63 -17.88
N PHE A 330 -2.35 -8.78 -18.40
CA PHE A 330 -2.75 -8.65 -19.79
C PHE A 330 -1.60 -8.69 -20.80
N TRP A 331 -1.64 -9.67 -21.69
CA TRP A 331 -0.89 -9.64 -22.94
C TRP A 331 -1.37 -8.47 -23.81
N ARG A 332 -0.46 -7.54 -24.11
CA ARG A 332 -0.64 -6.54 -25.17
C ARG A 332 -0.82 -7.26 -26.50
N ILE A 333 -2.04 -7.22 -27.04
CA ILE A 333 -2.27 -7.33 -28.48
C ILE A 333 -1.85 -6.00 -29.07
N THR A 334 -0.80 -5.98 -29.89
CA THR A 334 -0.78 -5.19 -31.13
C THR A 334 0.15 -5.83 -32.14
N ALA A 335 -0.40 -6.05 -33.33
CA ALA A 335 0.32 -6.23 -34.58
C ALA A 335 0.85 -4.89 -35.09
#